data_AF-A0A1G9Q535-F1
#
_entry.id   AF-A0A1G9Q535-F1
#
_cell.length_a   1.000
_cell.length_b   1.000
_cell.length_c   1.000
_cell.angle_alpha   90.00
_cell.angle_beta   90.00
_cell.angle_gamma   90.00
#
_symmetry.space_group_name_H-M   'P 1'
#
loop_
_entity.id
_entity.type
_entity.pdbx_description
1 polymer ?
#
loop_
_entity_poly.entity_id
_entity_poly.type
_entity_poly.pdbx_seq_one_letter_code
_entity_poly.pdbx_strand_id
1 'polypeptide(L)'
;MIVAFIHGMILALGLILPLGVQNVFIFNQGALQPTAVRIMPAVFTAALCDTLLILLAVGGVSVLVLSVAWVKTALASVGVVFLVYAGWITWNTVTSELQDRQGEERWPVKRQVLFAVSVSLLNPHAILDTIGVIGTSSLSYTGSAKIAFVAACVIVSWVWFCLLAGVGKFVRYSAKSGQILTGINRVSALIMWGCAIYLLQSI
;
A
#
# COMPACT_ATOMS: atom_id res chain seq x y z
N MET A 1 25.30 9.81 9.64
CA MET A 1 23.87 10.24 9.61
C MET A 1 23.38 10.49 8.19
N ILE A 2 24.03 11.36 7.40
CA ILE A 2 23.61 11.66 6.01
C ILE A 2 23.58 10.40 5.13
N VAL A 3 24.61 9.56 5.20
CA VAL A 3 24.66 8.29 4.44
C VAL A 3 23.48 7.37 4.77
N ALA A 4 23.13 7.25 6.05
CA ALA A 4 22.00 6.44 6.50
C ALA A 4 20.66 7.03 6.03
N PHE A 5 20.53 8.36 6.03
CA PHE A 5 19.35 9.05 5.53
C PHE A 5 19.16 8.83 4.01
N ILE A 6 20.21 9.04 3.21
CA ILE A 6 20.18 8.82 1.76
C ILE A 6 19.91 7.35 1.45
N HIS A 7 20.57 6.43 2.16
CA HIS A 7 20.34 5.00 1.98
C HIS A 7 18.88 4.63 2.26
N GLY A 8 18.32 5.09 3.40
CA GLY A 8 16.91 4.89 3.73
C GLY A 8 15.96 5.47 2.68
N MET A 9 16.26 6.65 2.14
CA MET A 9 15.47 7.25 1.07
C MET A 9 15.45 6.38 -0.19
N ILE A 10 16.62 5.95 -0.68
CA ILE A 10 16.75 5.16 -1.91
C ILE A 10 16.02 3.82 -1.75
N LEU A 11 16.19 3.19 -0.59
CA LEU A 11 15.64 1.88 -0.28
C LEU A 11 14.12 1.93 -0.14
N ALA A 12 13.60 2.95 0.56
CA ALA A 12 12.16 3.21 0.63
C ALA A 12 11.57 3.55 -0.73
N LEU A 13 12.24 4.37 -1.55
CA LEU A 13 11.79 4.63 -2.93
C LEU A 13 11.75 3.34 -3.74
N GLY A 14 12.77 2.49 -3.68
CA GLY A 14 12.82 1.24 -4.43
C GLY A 14 11.72 0.24 -4.06
N LEU A 15 11.28 0.23 -2.81
CA LEU A 15 10.30 -0.74 -2.30
C LEU A 15 8.86 -0.23 -2.31
N ILE A 16 8.64 1.08 -2.14
CA ILE A 16 7.30 1.67 -2.07
C ILE A 16 6.78 2.05 -3.47
N LEU A 17 7.68 2.33 -4.41
CA LEU A 17 7.36 2.75 -5.78
C LEU A 17 6.73 1.66 -6.67
N PRO A 18 7.09 0.36 -6.57
CA PRO A 18 6.38 -0.71 -7.27
C PRO A 18 4.87 -0.63 -7.00
N LEU A 19 4.07 -0.57 -8.07
CA LEU A 19 2.63 -0.36 -7.96
C LEU A 19 1.93 -1.61 -7.40
N GLY A 20 1.70 -1.64 -6.09
CA GLY A 20 0.89 -2.65 -5.41
C GLY A 20 -0.59 -2.25 -5.23
N VAL A 21 -1.36 -3.14 -4.60
CA VAL A 21 -2.79 -2.96 -4.31
C VAL A 21 -3.09 -1.67 -3.53
N GLN A 22 -2.23 -1.34 -2.56
CA GLN A 22 -2.34 -0.13 -1.74
C GLN A 22 -2.15 1.15 -2.58
N ASN A 23 -1.16 1.14 -3.47
CA ASN A 23 -0.85 2.26 -4.36
C ASN A 23 -2.00 2.52 -5.34
N VAL A 24 -2.56 1.44 -5.91
CA VAL A 24 -3.77 1.52 -6.73
C VAL A 24 -4.92 2.11 -5.94
N PHE A 25 -5.18 1.61 -4.74
CA PHE A 25 -6.33 2.07 -3.96
C PHE A 25 -6.24 3.57 -3.68
N ILE A 26 -5.07 4.08 -3.27
CA ILE A 26 -4.87 5.50 -3.01
C ILE A 26 -4.98 6.33 -4.29
N PHE A 27 -4.40 5.84 -5.39
CA PHE A 27 -4.54 6.47 -6.70
C PHE A 27 -6.02 6.57 -7.11
N ASN A 28 -6.78 5.47 -6.94
CA ASN A 28 -8.18 5.41 -7.30
C ASN A 28 -9.03 6.31 -6.40
N GLN A 29 -8.73 6.40 -5.11
CA GLN A 29 -9.35 7.41 -4.22
C GLN A 29 -9.04 8.83 -4.69
N GLY A 30 -7.81 9.10 -5.15
CA GLY A 30 -7.44 10.37 -5.77
C GLY A 30 -8.29 10.70 -7.00
N ALA A 31 -8.56 9.69 -7.85
CA ALA A 31 -9.35 9.86 -9.06
C ALA A 31 -10.87 9.96 -8.80
N LEU A 32 -11.40 9.16 -7.87
CA LEU A 32 -12.83 9.07 -7.58
C LEU A 32 -13.36 10.24 -6.74
N GLN A 33 -12.52 10.87 -5.91
CA GLN A 33 -12.99 11.87 -4.97
C GLN A 33 -12.81 13.32 -5.47
N PRO A 34 -13.85 14.17 -5.37
CA PRO A 34 -13.83 15.51 -5.95
C PRO A 34 -12.97 16.52 -5.16
N THR A 35 -12.82 16.32 -3.86
CA THR A 35 -12.16 17.27 -2.96
C THR A 35 -10.97 16.62 -2.26
N ALA A 36 -9.83 17.33 -2.19
CA ALA A 36 -8.62 16.88 -1.51
C ALA A 36 -8.88 16.43 -0.05
N VAL A 37 -9.81 17.10 0.63
CA VAL A 37 -10.21 16.80 2.01
C VAL A 37 -10.75 15.38 2.17
N ARG A 38 -11.43 14.83 1.16
CA ARG A 38 -11.97 13.47 1.27
C ARG A 38 -10.98 12.37 0.86
N ILE A 39 -9.86 12.75 0.23
CA ILE A 39 -8.75 11.84 -0.10
C ILE A 39 -7.80 11.69 1.10
N MET A 40 -7.64 12.76 1.89
CA MET A 40 -6.74 12.80 3.06
C MET A 40 -6.92 11.63 4.05
N PRO A 41 -8.14 11.18 4.41
CA PRO A 41 -8.29 10.06 5.33
C PRO A 41 -7.64 8.78 4.82
N ALA A 42 -7.76 8.47 3.52
CA ALA A 42 -7.17 7.27 2.93
C ALA A 42 -5.64 7.37 2.88
N VAL A 43 -5.10 8.52 2.44
CA VAL A 43 -3.66 8.79 2.40
C VAL A 43 -3.05 8.74 3.80
N PHE A 44 -3.66 9.41 4.76
CA PHE A 44 -3.18 9.47 6.15
C PHE A 44 -3.21 8.09 6.79
N THR A 45 -4.30 7.33 6.60
CA THR A 45 -4.42 5.97 7.14
C THR A 45 -3.33 5.06 6.56
N ALA A 46 -3.12 5.10 5.24
CA ALA A 46 -2.09 4.31 4.59
C ALA A 46 -0.67 4.70 5.04
N ALA A 47 -0.37 6.00 5.09
CA ALA A 47 0.92 6.50 5.52
C ALA A 47 1.20 6.17 7.00
N LEU A 48 0.19 6.28 7.87
CA LEU A 48 0.30 5.88 9.27
C LEU A 48 0.54 4.38 9.42
N CYS A 49 -0.14 3.56 8.62
CA CYS A 49 0.01 2.12 8.65
C CYS A 49 1.41 1.69 8.18
N ASP A 50 1.91 2.30 7.11
CA ASP A 50 3.26 2.07 6.61
C ASP A 50 4.32 2.55 7.62
N THR A 51 4.07 3.68 8.29
CA THR A 51 4.92 4.17 9.39
C THR A 51 4.99 3.14 10.53
N LEU A 52 3.86 2.57 10.95
CA LEU A 52 3.82 1.52 11.95
C LEU A 52 4.60 0.27 11.51
N LEU A 53 4.44 -0.16 10.26
CA LEU A 53 5.18 -1.30 9.71
C LEU A 53 6.69 -1.05 9.69
N ILE A 54 7.14 0.13 9.25
CA ILE A 54 8.56 0.52 9.26
C ILE A 54 9.09 0.53 10.70
N LEU A 55 8.36 1.09 11.65
CA LEU A 55 8.76 1.12 13.06
C LEU A 55 8.86 -0.29 13.65
N LEU A 56 7.90 -1.18 13.35
CA LEU A 56 7.93 -2.57 13.79
C LEU A 56 9.12 -3.33 13.18
N ALA A 57 9.32 -3.20 11.87
CA ALA A 57 10.46 -3.79 11.17
C ALA A 57 11.79 -3.37 11.83
N VAL A 58 12.00 -2.07 12.01
CA VAL A 58 13.23 -1.53 12.56
C VAL A 58 13.38 -1.77 14.07
N GLY A 59 12.25 -1.92 14.78
CA GLY A 59 12.15 -2.23 16.21
C GLY A 59 12.51 -3.66 16.60
N GLY A 60 12.80 -4.53 15.63
CA GLY A 60 13.30 -5.89 15.88
C GLY A 60 12.34 -7.01 15.47
N VAL A 61 11.14 -6.67 14.98
CA VAL A 61 10.21 -7.67 14.43
C VAL A 61 10.82 -8.40 13.23
N SER A 62 11.75 -7.76 12.51
CA SER A 62 12.50 -8.38 11.41
C SER A 62 13.31 -9.60 11.81
N VAL A 63 13.93 -9.55 12.97
CA VAL A 63 14.72 -10.69 13.47
C VAL A 63 13.77 -11.82 13.89
N LEU A 64 12.62 -11.49 14.48
CA LEU A 64 11.63 -12.47 14.92
C LEU A 64 10.91 -13.16 13.76
N VAL A 65 10.50 -12.40 12.74
CA VAL A 65 9.78 -12.93 11.57
C VAL A 65 10.71 -13.77 10.68
N LEU A 66 11.98 -13.39 10.53
CA LEU A 66 12.95 -14.15 9.73
C LEU A 66 13.48 -15.41 10.43
N SER A 67 13.43 -15.47 11.76
CA SER A 67 13.89 -16.64 12.52
C SER A 67 12.82 -17.73 12.68
N VAL A 68 11.54 -17.38 12.53
CA VAL A 68 10.42 -18.26 12.83
C VAL A 68 9.63 -18.59 11.56
N ALA A 69 9.93 -19.74 10.95
CA ALA A 69 9.35 -20.16 9.67
C ALA A 69 7.81 -20.16 9.65
N TRP A 70 7.15 -20.60 10.72
CA TRP A 70 5.69 -20.66 10.79
C TRP A 70 5.02 -19.28 10.77
N VAL A 71 5.69 -18.23 11.28
CA VAL A 71 5.17 -16.85 11.24
C VAL A 71 5.13 -16.33 9.81
N LYS A 72 6.18 -16.60 9.03
CA LYS A 72 6.22 -16.27 7.60
C LYS A 72 5.09 -16.96 6.83
N THR A 73 4.92 -18.27 7.03
CA THR A 73 3.86 -19.08 6.38
C THR A 73 2.46 -18.61 6.79
N ALA A 74 2.23 -18.35 8.08
CA ALA A 74 0.95 -17.86 8.57
C ALA A 74 0.59 -16.50 7.96
N LEU A 75 1.54 -15.55 7.98
CA LEU A 75 1.34 -14.22 7.41
C LEU A 75 1.06 -14.28 5.89
N ALA A 76 1.82 -15.11 5.18
CA ALA A 76 1.64 -15.32 3.75
C ALA A 76 0.27 -15.94 3.44
N SER A 77 -0.17 -16.94 4.20
CA SER A 77 -1.48 -17.59 4.01
C SER A 77 -2.66 -16.64 4.24
N VAL A 78 -2.61 -15.81 5.29
CA VAL A 78 -3.63 -14.78 5.55
C VAL A 78 -3.70 -13.78 4.40
N GLY A 79 -2.53 -13.37 3.90
CA GLY A 79 -2.47 -12.40 2.84
C GLY A 79 -2.88 -12.92 1.46
N VAL A 80 -2.72 -14.22 1.17
CA VAL A 80 -3.31 -14.85 -0.02
C VAL A 80 -4.84 -14.75 0.02
N VAL A 81 -5.46 -15.14 1.15
CA VAL A 81 -6.92 -15.06 1.32
C VAL A 81 -7.41 -13.63 1.14
N PHE A 82 -6.67 -12.67 1.72
CA PHE A 82 -6.99 -11.26 1.59
C PHE A 82 -6.86 -10.74 0.15
N LEU A 83 -5.77 -11.05 -0.56
CA LEU A 83 -5.56 -10.57 -1.94
C LEU A 83 -6.60 -11.15 -2.91
N VAL A 84 -7.00 -12.42 -2.73
CA VAL A 84 -8.09 -13.02 -3.51
C VAL A 84 -9.40 -12.28 -3.27
N TYR A 85 -9.73 -12.01 -2.00
CA TYR A 85 -10.94 -11.28 -1.61
C TYR A 85 -10.93 -9.82 -2.09
N ALA A 86 -9.81 -9.12 -1.96
CA ALA A 86 -9.64 -7.74 -2.41
C ALA A 86 -9.75 -7.63 -3.94
N GLY A 87 -9.08 -8.54 -4.68
CA GLY A 87 -9.20 -8.62 -6.13
C GLY A 87 -10.63 -8.91 -6.58
N TRP A 88 -11.35 -9.77 -5.85
CA TRP A 88 -12.77 -10.05 -6.10
C TRP A 88 -13.65 -8.81 -5.88
N ILE A 89 -13.46 -8.08 -4.78
CA ILE A 89 -14.19 -6.83 -4.53
C ILE A 89 -13.90 -5.81 -5.63
N THR A 90 -12.63 -5.58 -5.98
CA THR A 90 -12.25 -4.59 -6.99
C THR A 90 -12.77 -4.96 -8.38
N TRP A 91 -12.76 -6.25 -8.72
CA TRP A 91 -13.36 -6.75 -9.95
C TRP A 91 -14.88 -6.57 -9.97
N ASN A 92 -15.58 -6.80 -8.85
CA ASN A 92 -17.04 -6.63 -8.79
C ASN A 92 -17.48 -5.17 -8.69
N THR A 93 -16.65 -4.26 -8.15
CA THR A 93 -16.94 -2.82 -8.14
C THR A 93 -16.98 -2.21 -9.55
N VAL A 94 -16.25 -2.80 -10.50
CA VAL A 94 -16.30 -2.46 -11.93
C VAL A 94 -17.70 -2.71 -12.51
N THR A 95 -18.40 -3.73 -12.03
CA THR A 95 -19.74 -4.08 -12.51
C THR A 95 -20.80 -3.12 -11.96
N SER A 96 -20.65 -2.65 -10.72
CA SER A 96 -21.59 -1.72 -10.08
C SER A 96 -21.43 -0.26 -10.53
N GLU A 97 -20.23 0.23 -10.84
CA GLU A 97 -20.03 1.62 -11.31
C GLU A 97 -20.59 1.86 -12.73
N LEU A 98 -20.70 0.81 -13.56
CA LEU A 98 -21.36 0.89 -14.87
C LEU A 98 -22.89 0.93 -14.76
N GLN A 99 -23.44 0.49 -13.62
CA GLN A 99 -24.88 0.35 -13.42
C GLN A 99 -25.48 1.51 -12.60
N ASP A 100 -24.68 2.19 -11.78
CA ASP A 100 -25.16 3.17 -10.79
C ASP A 100 -24.74 4.63 -11.09
N ARG A 101 -24.91 5.05 -12.36
CA ARG A 101 -24.84 6.47 -12.74
C ARG A 101 -26.10 7.27 -12.34
N GLN A 102 -26.95 6.72 -11.47
CA GLN A 102 -28.14 7.37 -10.94
C GLN A 102 -28.37 7.05 -9.46
N GLY A 103 -27.59 7.65 -8.57
CA GLY A 103 -27.95 7.71 -7.15
C GLY A 103 -26.79 7.48 -6.18
N GLU A 104 -26.24 8.58 -5.69
CA GLU A 104 -25.53 8.72 -4.42
C GLU A 104 -25.37 7.49 -3.49
N GLU A 105 -24.34 6.66 -3.66
CA GLU A 105 -23.63 6.04 -2.52
C GLU A 105 -22.12 5.93 -2.79
N ARG A 106 -21.45 7.08 -2.72
CA ARG A 106 -19.98 7.16 -2.69
C ARG A 106 -19.47 6.49 -1.42
N TRP A 107 -18.47 5.63 -1.51
CA TRP A 107 -17.98 4.82 -0.39
C TRP A 107 -17.80 5.64 0.90
N PRO A 108 -18.45 5.26 2.02
CA PRO A 108 -18.32 5.99 3.27
C PRO A 108 -16.88 5.93 3.78
N VAL A 109 -16.43 7.01 4.42
CA VAL A 109 -15.05 7.17 4.93
C VAL A 109 -14.60 5.97 5.77
N LYS A 110 -15.51 5.39 6.57
CA LYS A 110 -15.25 4.17 7.36
C LYS A 110 -14.84 2.97 6.51
N ARG A 111 -15.48 2.76 5.35
CA ARG A 111 -15.17 1.65 4.44
C ARG A 111 -13.84 1.87 3.71
N GLN A 112 -13.51 3.14 3.41
CA GLN A 112 -12.22 3.51 2.83
C GLN A 112 -11.07 3.28 3.80
N VAL A 113 -11.23 3.70 5.05
CA VAL A 113 -10.25 3.48 6.13
C VAL A 113 -10.07 1.99 6.38
N LEU A 114 -11.17 1.24 6.53
CA LEU A 114 -11.10 -0.20 6.78
C LEU A 114 -10.42 -0.94 5.63
N PHE A 115 -10.69 -0.56 4.38
CA PHE A 115 -10.03 -1.15 3.22
C PHE A 115 -8.55 -0.76 3.14
N ALA A 116 -8.19 0.52 3.37
CA ALA A 116 -6.80 0.95 3.40
C ALA A 116 -5.98 0.21 4.47
N VAL A 117 -6.54 0.09 5.69
CA VAL A 117 -5.94 -0.67 6.79
C VAL A 117 -5.80 -2.13 6.40
N SER A 118 -6.86 -2.73 5.83
CA SER A 118 -6.82 -4.14 5.43
C SER A 118 -5.78 -4.37 4.34
N VAL A 119 -5.72 -3.52 3.33
CA VAL A 119 -4.74 -3.64 2.24
C VAL A 119 -3.31 -3.43 2.75
N SER A 120 -3.08 -2.48 3.66
CA SER A 120 -1.74 -2.22 4.18
C SER A 120 -1.26 -3.32 5.14
N LEU A 121 -2.13 -3.82 6.04
CA LEU A 121 -1.76 -4.82 7.05
C LEU A 121 -1.94 -6.27 6.62
N LEU A 122 -2.78 -6.56 5.62
CA LEU A 122 -2.97 -7.91 5.11
C LEU A 122 -2.28 -8.11 3.75
N ASN A 123 -1.47 -7.16 3.26
CA ASN A 123 -0.58 -7.40 2.14
C ASN A 123 0.74 -8.01 2.67
N PRO A 124 0.90 -9.34 2.59
CA PRO A 124 2.03 -10.02 3.19
C PRO A 124 3.32 -9.74 2.40
N HIS A 125 3.21 -9.37 1.11
CA HIS A 125 4.35 -8.95 0.30
C HIS A 125 4.92 -7.63 0.83
N ALA A 126 4.06 -6.64 1.07
CA ALA A 126 4.48 -5.36 1.64
C ALA A 126 5.09 -5.54 3.03
N ILE A 127 4.53 -6.43 3.85
CA ILE A 127 5.10 -6.72 5.16
C ILE A 127 6.46 -7.40 5.03
N LEU A 128 6.58 -8.44 4.19
CA LEU A 128 7.84 -9.17 4.00
C LEU A 128 8.93 -8.29 3.37
N ASP A 129 8.59 -7.36 2.49
CA ASP A 129 9.54 -6.41 1.91
C ASP A 129 10.00 -5.37 2.94
N THR A 130 9.07 -4.77 3.69
CA THR A 130 9.39 -3.79 4.72
C THR A 130 10.19 -4.43 5.85
N ILE A 131 9.79 -5.59 6.33
CA ILE A 131 10.48 -6.32 7.39
C ILE A 131 11.81 -6.90 6.87
N GLY A 132 11.80 -7.52 5.69
CA GLY A 132 12.93 -8.25 5.13
C GLY A 132 14.02 -7.35 4.56
N VAL A 133 13.68 -6.20 3.96
CA VAL A 133 14.65 -5.31 3.30
C VAL A 133 14.91 -4.06 4.13
N ILE A 134 13.88 -3.29 4.52
CA ILE A 134 14.07 -2.07 5.34
C ILE A 134 14.53 -2.47 6.76
N GLY A 135 13.88 -3.48 7.34
CA GLY A 135 14.18 -3.98 8.67
C GLY A 135 15.61 -4.53 8.81
N THR A 136 16.04 -5.40 7.92
CA THR A 136 17.42 -5.95 7.94
C THR A 136 18.47 -4.90 7.63
N SER A 137 18.22 -4.01 6.67
CA SER A 137 19.13 -2.90 6.33
C SER A 137 19.33 -1.95 7.52
N SER A 138 18.29 -1.76 8.34
CA SER A 138 18.37 -0.94 9.55
C SER A 138 19.32 -1.49 10.62
N LEU A 139 19.64 -2.80 10.60
CA LEU A 139 20.57 -3.43 11.54
C LEU A 139 22.01 -2.94 11.34
N SER A 140 22.34 -2.41 10.16
CA SER A 140 23.64 -1.82 9.86
C SER A 140 23.87 -0.47 10.54
N TYR A 141 22.84 0.09 11.19
CA TYR A 141 22.88 1.41 11.81
C TYR A 141 22.52 1.35 13.29
N THR A 142 23.19 2.15 14.11
CA THR A 142 22.91 2.27 15.55
C THR A 142 22.77 3.75 15.96
N GLY A 143 22.13 4.01 17.10
CA GLY A 143 21.96 5.35 17.66
C GLY A 143 21.24 6.33 16.72
N SER A 144 21.77 7.54 16.60
CA SER A 144 21.18 8.63 15.81
C SER A 144 21.10 8.31 14.31
N ALA A 145 22.04 7.53 13.76
CA ALA A 145 22.02 7.15 12.35
C ALA A 145 20.82 6.25 12.00
N LYS A 146 20.42 5.36 12.92
CA LYS A 146 19.23 4.50 12.77
C LYS A 146 17.94 5.33 12.74
N ILE A 147 17.86 6.35 13.60
CA ILE A 147 16.72 7.28 13.62
C ILE A 147 16.63 8.05 12.30
N ALA A 148 17.75 8.53 11.76
CA ALA A 148 17.78 9.21 10.47
C ALA A 148 17.33 8.30 9.31
N PHE A 149 17.72 7.02 9.32
CA PHE A 149 17.27 6.03 8.35
C PHE A 149 15.75 5.80 8.41
N VAL A 150 15.19 5.64 9.61
CA VAL A 150 13.74 5.48 9.81
C VAL A 150 12.99 6.72 9.34
N ALA A 151 13.45 7.90 9.76
CA ALA A 151 12.83 9.17 9.38
C ALA A 151 12.81 9.35 7.86
N ALA A 152 13.89 8.99 7.16
CA ALA A 152 13.94 8.99 5.71
C ALA A 152 12.86 8.09 5.09
N CYS A 153 12.73 6.85 5.56
CA CYS A 153 11.74 5.90 5.05
C CYS A 153 10.31 6.40 5.24
N VAL A 154 10.00 6.95 6.42
CA VAL A 154 8.69 7.52 6.74
C VAL A 154 8.40 8.73 5.86
N ILE A 155 9.34 9.67 5.73
CA ILE A 155 9.14 10.87 4.90
C ILE A 155 8.86 10.47 3.44
N VAL A 156 9.61 9.52 2.89
CA VAL A 156 9.40 9.03 1.52
C VAL A 156 8.01 8.43 1.35
N SER A 157 7.56 7.59 2.28
CA SER A 157 6.23 6.97 2.26
C SER A 157 5.11 8.02 2.21
N TRP A 158 5.17 9.02 3.10
CA TRP A 158 4.18 10.08 3.17
C TRP A 158 4.15 10.95 1.91
N VAL A 159 5.33 11.34 1.42
CA VAL A 159 5.45 12.13 0.18
C VAL A 159 4.90 11.34 -1.01
N TRP A 160 5.23 10.05 -1.09
CA TRP A 160 4.78 9.17 -2.17
C TRP A 160 3.27 9.00 -2.21
N PHE A 161 2.62 8.71 -1.08
CA PHE A 161 1.17 8.56 -1.03
C PHE A 161 0.43 9.87 -1.33
N CYS A 162 0.95 11.01 -0.87
CA CYS A 162 0.43 12.32 -1.25
C CYS A 162 0.55 12.55 -2.77
N LEU A 163 1.68 12.18 -3.36
CA LEU A 163 1.93 12.31 -4.80
C LEU A 163 1.00 11.42 -5.61
N LEU A 164 0.83 10.15 -5.24
CA LEU A 164 -0.11 9.21 -5.86
C LEU A 164 -1.55 9.73 -5.85
N ALA A 165 -2.00 10.24 -4.70
CA ALA A 165 -3.33 10.85 -4.58
C ALA A 165 -3.47 12.08 -5.49
N GLY A 166 -2.43 12.92 -5.57
CA GLY A 166 -2.38 14.08 -6.47
C GLY A 166 -2.45 13.69 -7.94
N VAL A 167 -1.68 12.68 -8.35
CA VAL A 167 -1.69 12.14 -9.73
C VAL A 167 -3.05 11.54 -10.06
N GLY A 168 -3.66 10.77 -9.16
CA GLY A 168 -5.02 10.24 -9.35
C GLY A 168 -6.04 11.35 -9.60
N LYS A 169 -5.95 12.44 -8.82
CA LYS A 169 -6.82 13.62 -8.99
C LYS A 169 -6.57 14.34 -10.32
N PHE A 170 -5.32 14.46 -10.75
CA PHE A 170 -4.98 15.04 -12.05
C PHE A 170 -5.54 14.18 -13.19
N VAL A 171 -5.40 12.86 -13.10
CA VAL A 171 -5.95 11.91 -14.06
C VAL A 171 -7.47 12.04 -14.16
N ARG A 172 -8.21 12.26 -13.07
CA ARG A 172 -9.65 12.56 -13.14
C ARG A 172 -9.96 13.80 -13.98
N TYR A 173 -9.16 14.85 -13.86
CA TYR A 173 -9.37 16.09 -14.62
C TYR A 173 -9.14 15.87 -16.12
N SER A 174 -8.18 15.02 -16.48
CA SER A 174 -7.88 14.67 -17.87
C SER A 174 -8.79 13.57 -18.44
N ALA A 175 -9.24 12.62 -17.62
CA ALA A 175 -10.05 11.47 -18.01
C ALA A 175 -11.55 11.81 -17.95
N LYS A 176 -12.08 12.39 -19.03
CA LYS A 176 -13.53 12.59 -19.22
C LYS A 176 -14.34 11.28 -19.33
N SER A 177 -13.70 10.11 -19.42
CA SER A 177 -14.35 8.82 -19.69
C SER A 177 -14.25 7.85 -18.51
N GLY A 178 -15.39 7.36 -18.03
CA GLY A 178 -15.47 6.31 -17.00
C GLY A 178 -14.78 5.01 -17.39
N GLN A 179 -14.55 4.76 -18.68
CA GLN A 179 -13.86 3.56 -19.17
C GLN A 179 -12.39 3.48 -18.74
N ILE A 180 -11.70 4.61 -18.59
CA ILE A 180 -10.29 4.63 -18.14
C ILE A 180 -10.20 4.15 -16.70
N LEU A 181 -11.14 4.58 -15.86
CA LEU A 181 -11.22 4.18 -14.45
C LEU A 181 -11.55 2.69 -14.32
N THR A 182 -12.46 2.20 -15.15
CA THR A 182 -12.79 0.77 -15.23
C THR A 182 -11.59 -0.08 -15.67
N GLY A 183 -10.81 0.40 -16.64
CA GLY A 183 -9.58 -0.25 -17.09
C GLY A 183 -8.54 -0.34 -15.99
N ILE A 184 -8.31 0.75 -15.25
CA ILE A 184 -7.39 0.79 -14.12
C ILE A 184 -7.81 -0.20 -13.02
N ASN A 185 -9.10 -0.24 -12.66
CA ASN A 185 -9.60 -1.18 -11.65
C ASN A 185 -9.43 -2.65 -12.08
N ARG A 186 -9.70 -2.99 -13.34
CA ARG A 186 -9.49 -4.36 -13.87
C ARG A 186 -8.02 -4.76 -13.87
N VAL A 187 -7.14 -3.90 -14.38
CA VAL A 187 -5.69 -4.14 -14.37
C VAL A 187 -5.21 -4.34 -12.93
N SER A 188 -5.73 -3.54 -12.00
CA SER A 188 -5.37 -3.64 -10.60
C SER A 188 -5.83 -4.95 -9.95
N ALA A 189 -7.07 -5.38 -10.20
CA ALA A 189 -7.58 -6.67 -9.74
C ALA A 189 -6.74 -7.84 -10.28
N LEU A 190 -6.35 -7.80 -11.56
CA LEU A 190 -5.45 -8.78 -12.16
C LEU A 190 -4.08 -8.78 -11.49
N ILE A 191 -3.52 -7.61 -11.16
CA ILE A 191 -2.26 -7.50 -10.42
C ILE A 191 -2.42 -8.13 -9.03
N MET A 192 -3.52 -7.90 -8.30
CA MET A 192 -3.71 -8.51 -6.97
C MET A 192 -3.77 -10.03 -7.03
N TRP A 193 -4.50 -10.58 -7.99
CA TRP A 193 -4.59 -12.04 -8.17
C TRP A 193 -3.25 -12.63 -8.63
N GLY A 194 -2.52 -11.93 -9.50
CA GLY A 194 -1.15 -12.31 -9.87
C GLY A 194 -0.22 -12.33 -8.65
N CYS A 195 -0.26 -11.29 -7.81
CA CYS A 195 0.47 -11.26 -6.55
C CYS A 195 0.04 -12.39 -5.60
N ALA A 196 -1.26 -12.69 -5.50
CA ALA A 196 -1.76 -13.78 -4.66
C ALA A 196 -1.20 -15.14 -5.10
N ILE A 197 -1.20 -15.43 -6.41
CA ILE A 197 -0.63 -16.67 -6.98
C ILE A 197 0.87 -16.74 -6.72
N TYR A 198 1.60 -15.66 -6.99
CA TYR A 198 3.04 -15.59 -6.71
C TYR A 198 3.34 -15.84 -5.23
N LEU A 199 2.52 -15.27 -4.34
CA LEU A 199 2.69 -15.47 -2.91
C LEU A 199 2.44 -16.91 -2.50
N LEU A 200 1.44 -17.56 -3.10
CA LEU A 200 1.12 -18.97 -2.90
C LEU A 200 2.27 -19.89 -3.31
N GLN A 201 3.03 -19.53 -4.35
CA GLN A 201 4.24 -20.24 -4.77
C GLN A 201 5.46 -19.99 -3.86
N SER A 202 5.42 -18.91 -3.06
CA SER A 202 6.51 -18.52 -2.16
C SER A 202 6.39 -19.07 -0.72
N ILE A 203 5.24 -19.70 -0.42
CA ILE A 203 4.93 -20.43 0.83
C ILE A 203 5.53 -21.83 0.76
#